data_AF-A0A8J6WSS0-F1
#
_entry.id   AF-A0A8J6WSS0-F1
#
_cell.length_a   1.000
_cell.length_b   1.000
_cell.length_c   1.000
_cell.angle_alpha   90.00
_cell.angle_beta   90.00
_cell.angle_gamma   90.00
#
_symmetry.space_group_name_H-M   'P 1'
#
loop_
_entity.id
_entity.type
_entity.pdbx_description
1 polymer ?
#
loop_
_entity_poly.entity_id
_entity_poly.type
_entity_poly.pdbx_seq_one_letter_code
_entity_poly.pdbx_strand_id
1 'polypeptide(L)'
;MSDLCLLVADVLVKSQLAKTAAPEIPQISYLFAADDLTKAQTVALASPQVTTEVEFGAPEFSQPGCQPQLAAQVGAAQVGAIAPNQQLATEIHVQEDNLIASILDDQRGSQQVSKVSPALIPNFTDIPQARALAPRSGNQLYRQRLEALRAGTLYTRIASNSFYSAWSQATTKPSYSQWKQLLELEARAVARGQGDNRLSVVVGDSLSLWFPTQRLPEGQLWLNQGISGDTTSGILQRLSAFTQTRPDTIYVMAGINDLRRGHSDQRILSNLRQIMRQLHQKHPGAEVVVQSILPTRYAAIPSSRIRGLNQRIAAIAQQEKVSFLDLYPYFTDTQDTLNRALTTDGLHLNPRGYQVWQVALQQTESQLKIARYQRLTAAAVSGTAVR
;
A
#
# COMPACT_ATOMS: atom_id res chain seq x y z
N MET A 1 -30.66 -22.27 11.86
CA MET A 1 -29.84 -21.40 10.96
C MET A 1 -28.40 -21.28 11.47
N SER A 2 -27.79 -22.38 11.89
CA SER A 2 -26.47 -22.40 12.54
C SER A 2 -25.44 -23.31 11.86
N ASP A 3 -25.82 -24.05 10.81
CA ASP A 3 -24.93 -25.05 10.19
C ASP A 3 -24.37 -24.66 8.82
N LEU A 4 -24.78 -23.52 8.25
CA LEU A 4 -24.27 -23.07 6.95
C LEU A 4 -22.94 -22.28 7.06
N CYS A 5 -22.64 -21.69 8.22
CA CYS A 5 -21.38 -20.95 8.45
C CYS A 5 -20.18 -21.87 8.69
N LEU A 6 -20.41 -23.09 9.22
CA LEU A 6 -19.33 -24.05 9.50
C LEU A 6 -18.86 -24.78 8.22
N LEU A 7 -19.73 -24.97 7.22
CA LEU A 7 -19.33 -25.58 5.95
C LEU A 7 -18.42 -24.67 5.10
N VAL A 8 -18.59 -23.35 5.17
CA VAL A 8 -17.77 -22.39 4.40
C VAL A 8 -16.35 -22.28 4.99
N ALA A 9 -16.21 -22.43 6.31
CA ALA A 9 -14.91 -22.45 6.98
C ALA A 9 -14.11 -23.73 6.63
N ASP A 10 -14.77 -24.88 6.54
CA ASP A 10 -14.08 -26.16 6.27
C ASP A 10 -13.65 -26.31 4.78
N VAL A 11 -14.36 -25.63 3.86
CA VAL A 11 -13.95 -25.54 2.44
C VAL A 11 -12.75 -24.61 2.25
N LEU A 12 -12.66 -23.51 3.01
CA LEU A 12 -11.54 -22.56 2.93
C LEU A 12 -10.24 -23.08 3.58
N VAL A 13 -10.34 -23.94 4.60
CA VAL A 13 -9.17 -24.58 5.24
C VAL A 13 -8.63 -25.75 4.41
N LYS A 14 -9.48 -26.44 3.63
CA LYS A 14 -9.06 -27.55 2.75
C LYS A 14 -8.64 -27.13 1.34
N SER A 15 -8.96 -25.92 0.89
CA SER A 15 -8.33 -25.37 -0.31
C SER A 15 -6.94 -24.86 0.03
N GLN A 16 -5.94 -25.74 -0.01
CA GLN A 16 -4.65 -25.31 -0.54
C GLN A 16 -4.96 -24.68 -1.90
N LEU A 17 -5.07 -23.35 -1.96
CA LEU A 17 -5.19 -22.62 -3.21
C LEU A 17 -3.97 -23.05 -4.02
N ALA A 18 -4.18 -23.96 -4.97
CA ALA A 18 -3.19 -24.33 -5.94
C ALA A 18 -2.65 -23.00 -6.49
N LYS A 19 -1.32 -22.86 -6.51
CA LYS A 19 -0.67 -21.71 -7.14
C LYS A 19 -1.15 -21.66 -8.59
N THR A 20 -2.20 -20.88 -8.86
CA THR A 20 -2.67 -20.66 -10.21
C THR A 20 -1.58 -19.87 -10.90
N ALA A 21 -1.00 -20.44 -11.97
CA ALA A 21 0.00 -19.75 -12.75
C ALA A 21 -0.51 -18.35 -13.12
N ALA A 22 0.30 -17.33 -12.87
CA ALA A 22 -0.09 -15.95 -13.19
C ALA A 22 -0.40 -15.87 -14.69
N PRO A 23 -1.53 -15.30 -15.09
CA PRO A 23 -2.00 -15.42 -16.45
C PRO A 23 -1.12 -14.67 -17.45
N GLU A 24 -0.92 -15.23 -18.65
CA GLU A 24 -0.09 -14.62 -19.69
C GLU A 24 -0.69 -13.31 -20.20
N ILE A 25 0.16 -12.30 -20.35
CA ILE A 25 -0.20 -11.08 -21.08
C ILE A 25 0.35 -11.31 -22.49
N PRO A 26 -0.49 -11.26 -23.54
CA PRO A 26 -0.04 -11.40 -24.92
C PRO A 26 1.16 -10.50 -25.22
N GLN A 27 2.11 -11.02 -25.99
CA GLN A 27 3.33 -10.30 -26.37
C GLN A 27 3.00 -8.90 -26.93
N ILE A 28 3.60 -7.88 -26.32
CA ILE A 28 3.38 -6.45 -26.61
C ILE A 28 4.07 -6.04 -27.93
N SER A 29 4.63 -6.98 -28.69
CA SER A 29 5.41 -6.75 -29.92
C SER A 29 4.68 -5.92 -31.00
N TYR A 30 3.35 -5.86 -30.98
CA TYR A 30 2.54 -5.06 -31.91
C TYR A 30 2.15 -3.65 -31.41
N LEU A 31 2.54 -3.27 -30.19
CA LEU A 31 2.09 -2.05 -29.51
C LEU A 31 3.07 -0.88 -29.63
N PHE A 32 4.34 -1.17 -29.91
CA PHE A 32 5.36 -0.16 -30.18
C PHE A 32 5.65 -0.15 -31.68
N ALA A 33 4.95 0.69 -32.44
CA ALA A 33 5.59 1.19 -33.66
C ALA A 33 6.94 1.79 -33.21
N ALA A 34 8.01 1.55 -33.97
CA ALA A 34 9.36 2.00 -33.62
C ALA A 34 9.41 3.51 -33.25
N ASP A 35 8.43 4.28 -33.71
CA ASP A 35 8.21 5.71 -33.44
C ASP A 35 7.79 6.06 -31.99
N ASP A 36 7.10 5.19 -31.26
CA ASP A 36 6.61 5.52 -29.91
C ASP A 36 7.70 5.35 -28.84
N LEU A 37 8.61 4.39 -29.03
CA LEU A 37 9.79 4.22 -28.17
C LEU A 37 10.88 5.25 -28.46
N THR A 38 11.02 5.67 -29.73
CA THR A 38 11.95 6.74 -30.12
C THR A 38 11.43 8.12 -29.70
N LYS A 39 10.11 8.37 -29.65
CA LYS A 39 9.54 9.59 -29.02
C LYS A 39 9.79 9.64 -27.51
N ALA A 40 9.72 8.51 -26.80
CA ALA A 40 10.11 8.43 -25.39
C ALA A 40 11.62 8.66 -25.18
N GLN A 41 12.45 8.44 -26.20
CA GLN A 41 13.90 8.72 -26.19
C GLN A 41 14.26 10.14 -26.66
N THR A 42 13.52 10.73 -27.61
CA THR A 42 13.86 12.05 -28.21
C THR A 42 13.41 13.25 -27.38
N VAL A 43 12.45 13.08 -26.47
CA VAL A 43 12.13 14.12 -25.47
C VAL A 43 13.24 14.27 -24.41
N ALA A 44 14.21 13.34 -24.34
CA ALA A 44 15.37 13.45 -23.47
C ALA A 44 16.46 14.43 -23.96
N LEU A 45 16.30 15.04 -25.16
CA LEU A 45 17.33 15.89 -25.77
C LEU A 45 16.89 17.31 -26.15
N ALA A 46 15.65 17.70 -25.85
CA ALA A 46 15.17 19.07 -26.10
C ALA A 46 14.72 19.73 -24.79
N SER A 47 15.62 20.54 -24.21
CA SER A 47 15.28 21.48 -23.14
C SER A 47 14.43 22.62 -23.68
N PRO A 48 13.39 23.06 -22.96
CA PRO A 48 13.03 24.46 -22.90
C PRO A 48 13.34 25.04 -21.51
N GLN A 49 13.79 26.28 -21.53
CA GLN A 49 14.17 27.08 -20.37
C GLN A 49 12.97 27.43 -19.48
N VAL A 50 13.21 27.30 -18.16
CA VAL A 50 12.68 28.08 -17.02
C VAL A 50 11.15 28.24 -16.86
N THR A 51 10.59 27.67 -15.80
CA THR A 51 10.03 28.43 -14.64
C THR A 51 9.52 27.48 -13.54
N THR A 52 9.90 27.78 -12.29
CA THR A 52 9.46 27.18 -11.01
C THR A 52 9.76 25.69 -10.82
N GLU A 53 10.99 25.40 -10.40
CA GLU A 53 11.38 24.11 -9.87
C GLU A 53 10.65 23.86 -8.53
N VAL A 54 9.67 22.96 -8.55
CA VAL A 54 9.22 22.27 -7.33
C VAL A 54 10.21 21.15 -7.10
N GLU A 55 10.99 21.29 -6.04
CA GLU A 55 11.99 20.32 -5.60
C GLU A 55 11.31 18.99 -5.24
N PHE A 56 11.28 18.05 -6.18
CA PHE A 56 10.85 16.67 -5.94
C PHE A 56 11.97 15.92 -5.24
N GLY A 57 12.19 16.19 -3.96
CA GLY A 57 13.04 15.37 -3.10
C GLY A 57 12.46 13.95 -3.01
N ALA A 58 13.17 12.98 -3.59
CA ALA A 58 12.84 11.57 -3.44
C ALA A 58 13.13 11.15 -1.99
N PRO A 59 12.38 10.19 -1.44
CA PRO A 59 12.92 9.37 -0.36
C PRO A 59 13.87 8.39 -1.05
N GLU A 60 15.16 8.74 -1.08
CA GLU A 60 16.18 7.74 -1.36
C GLU A 60 16.10 6.69 -0.25
N PHE A 61 15.90 5.42 -0.61
CA PHE A 61 16.12 4.29 0.29
C PHE A 61 17.64 4.11 0.51
N SER A 62 18.31 5.15 0.98
CA SER A 62 19.66 5.12 1.52
C SER A 62 19.53 4.79 3.00
N GLN A 63 19.66 3.52 3.34
CA GLN A 63 19.97 3.15 4.73
C GLN A 63 21.35 3.75 5.06
N PRO A 64 21.53 4.52 6.15
CA PRO A 64 22.87 4.74 6.68
C PRO A 64 23.39 3.39 7.17
N GLY A 65 24.59 3.01 6.73
CA GLY A 65 25.25 1.79 7.16
C GLY A 65 25.41 1.76 8.67
N CYS A 66 24.77 0.79 9.32
CA CYS A 66 25.14 0.39 10.67
C CYS A 66 26.29 -0.63 10.52
N GLN A 67 27.53 -0.19 10.69
CA GLN A 67 28.65 -1.11 10.92
C GLN A 67 28.71 -1.45 12.42
N PRO A 68 28.87 -2.73 12.79
CA PRO A 68 29.18 -3.07 14.17
C PRO A 68 30.66 -2.77 14.43
N GLN A 69 30.95 -1.76 15.24
CA GLN A 69 32.28 -1.63 15.84
C GLN A 69 32.30 -2.44 17.13
N LEU A 70 32.87 -3.65 17.06
CA LEU A 70 33.39 -4.34 18.24
C LEU A 70 34.74 -5.01 17.89
N ALA A 71 35.70 -4.81 18.79
CA ALA A 71 37.05 -5.40 18.89
C ALA A 71 38.11 -4.85 17.91
N ALA A 72 39.34 -4.49 18.30
CA ALA A 72 40.06 -4.57 19.58
C ALA A 72 41.28 -3.63 19.52
N GLN A 73 41.69 -3.08 20.66
CA GLN A 73 43.11 -2.93 20.98
C GLN A 73 43.29 -2.91 22.51
N VAL A 74 44.09 -3.86 22.98
CA VAL A 74 44.50 -4.12 24.35
C VAL A 74 45.61 -3.13 24.74
N GLY A 75 45.62 -2.65 25.99
CA GLY A 75 46.81 -2.00 26.54
C GLY A 75 46.65 -1.37 27.92
N ALA A 76 47.24 -2.04 28.91
CA ALA A 76 47.75 -1.52 30.19
C ALA A 76 46.77 -1.24 31.34
N ALA A 77 46.91 -2.10 32.36
CA ALA A 77 46.34 -2.06 33.69
C ALA A 77 46.71 -0.81 34.49
N GLN A 78 45.80 -0.40 35.39
CA GLN A 78 46.18 -0.02 36.75
C GLN A 78 45.17 -0.55 37.76
N VAL A 79 45.74 -1.13 38.81
CA VAL A 79 45.14 -1.80 39.96
C VAL A 79 44.80 -0.75 41.01
N GLY A 80 43.61 -0.84 41.60
CA GLY A 80 43.22 -0.07 42.79
C GLY A 80 42.09 -0.79 43.51
N ALA A 81 42.43 -1.59 44.50
CA ALA A 81 41.52 -2.35 45.35
C ALA A 81 41.04 -1.49 46.53
N ILE A 82 39.74 -1.50 46.88
CA ILE A 82 39.21 -1.41 48.26
C ILE A 82 37.87 -2.19 48.35
N ALA A 83 37.67 -2.81 49.51
CA ALA A 83 36.79 -3.91 49.92
C ALA A 83 35.29 -3.56 50.15
N PRO A 84 34.43 -4.55 50.50
CA PRO A 84 32.96 -4.51 50.40
C PRO A 84 32.25 -4.14 51.72
N ASN A 85 30.99 -3.68 51.67
CA ASN A 85 30.04 -3.96 52.76
C ASN A 85 28.55 -3.78 52.43
N GLN A 86 27.79 -4.81 52.81
CA GLN A 86 26.48 -4.86 53.49
C GLN A 86 25.18 -4.27 52.88
N GLN A 87 24.28 -5.22 52.59
CA GLN A 87 22.87 -5.35 53.03
C GLN A 87 22.03 -4.08 53.25
N LEU A 88 20.92 -3.99 52.52
CA LEU A 88 19.59 -3.87 53.16
C LEU A 88 18.49 -4.30 52.20
N ALA A 89 17.72 -5.30 52.65
CA ALA A 89 16.47 -5.74 52.06
C ALA A 89 15.33 -4.84 52.56
N THR A 90 14.37 -4.58 51.68
CA THR A 90 12.96 -4.42 52.09
C THR A 90 12.07 -4.78 50.91
N GLU A 91 11.31 -5.85 51.11
CA GLU A 91 10.17 -6.29 50.30
C GLU A 91 9.00 -5.32 50.48
N ILE A 92 8.23 -5.09 49.42
CA ILE A 92 6.79 -4.78 49.53
C ILE A 92 6.07 -5.66 48.51
N HIS A 93 5.30 -6.60 49.04
CA HIS A 93 4.26 -7.38 48.37
C HIS A 93 2.89 -6.79 48.79
N VAL A 94 1.79 -7.36 48.25
CA VAL A 94 0.36 -7.16 48.63
C VAL A 94 -0.37 -6.09 47.78
N GLN A 95 -1.52 -6.30 47.12
CA GLN A 95 -2.48 -7.41 46.98
C GLN A 95 -3.37 -7.16 45.74
N GLU A 96 -3.80 -8.24 45.09
CA GLU A 96 -5.01 -8.29 44.25
C GLU A 96 -6.26 -8.38 45.14
N ASP A 97 -7.35 -7.70 44.77
CA ASP A 97 -8.70 -8.16 45.13
C ASP A 97 -9.81 -7.63 44.19
N ASN A 98 -10.78 -8.52 44.01
CA ASN A 98 -11.93 -8.51 43.10
C ASN A 98 -12.94 -7.36 43.30
N LEU A 99 -13.70 -7.02 42.23
CA LEU A 99 -15.13 -6.75 42.38
C LEU A 99 -15.93 -7.08 41.10
N ILE A 100 -16.84 -8.05 41.22
CA ILE A 100 -17.92 -8.37 40.27
C ILE A 100 -19.26 -7.89 40.87
N ALA A 101 -20.12 -7.35 39.98
CA ALA A 101 -21.58 -7.22 40.02
C ALA A 101 -22.25 -6.04 40.79
N SER A 102 -22.92 -5.18 40.01
CA SER A 102 -24.38 -4.99 40.09
C SER A 102 -24.93 -4.48 38.74
N ILE A 103 -26.17 -4.88 38.41
CA ILE A 103 -26.84 -4.83 37.10
C ILE A 103 -28.09 -3.93 37.21
N LEU A 104 -28.53 -3.38 36.05
CA LEU A 104 -29.85 -2.80 35.69
C LEU A 104 -29.99 -1.30 36.04
N ASP A 105 -30.49 -0.39 35.21
CA ASP A 105 -31.37 -0.45 34.04
C ASP A 105 -31.29 0.95 33.36
N ASP A 106 -31.22 1.05 32.04
CA ASP A 106 -32.07 1.98 31.24
C ASP A 106 -31.74 1.85 29.74
N GLN A 107 -32.79 1.52 28.99
CA GLN A 107 -32.83 1.36 27.55
C GLN A 107 -33.06 2.73 26.90
N ARG A 108 -32.12 3.20 26.08
CA ARG A 108 -32.49 4.06 24.94
C ARG A 108 -31.44 4.02 23.82
N GLY A 109 -31.93 3.74 22.63
CA GLY A 109 -31.16 3.30 21.47
C GLY A 109 -30.10 4.27 20.96
N SER A 110 -28.97 3.68 20.56
CA SER A 110 -28.01 4.24 19.61
C SER A 110 -27.29 3.04 19.01
N GLN A 111 -27.44 2.84 17.70
CA GLN A 111 -26.79 1.76 16.96
C GLN A 111 -25.27 1.85 17.18
N GLN A 112 -24.73 0.85 17.87
CA GLN A 112 -23.32 0.71 18.16
C GLN A 112 -22.52 0.56 16.86
N VAL A 113 -21.58 1.48 16.67
CA VAL A 113 -20.39 1.24 15.85
C VAL A 113 -19.64 0.09 16.51
N SER A 114 -19.59 -1.07 15.85
CA SER A 114 -18.86 -2.24 16.33
C SER A 114 -17.39 -1.89 16.56
N LYS A 115 -17.01 -1.67 17.82
CA LYS A 115 -15.61 -1.59 18.25
C LYS A 115 -15.01 -2.99 18.15
N VAL A 116 -14.24 -3.22 17.09
CA VAL A 116 -13.33 -4.37 17.03
C VAL A 116 -12.11 -4.02 17.88
N SER A 117 -11.88 -4.77 18.96
CA SER A 117 -10.67 -4.68 19.77
C SER A 117 -9.42 -4.88 18.89
N PRO A 118 -8.30 -4.17 19.14
CA PRO A 118 -7.09 -4.32 18.34
C PRO A 118 -6.50 -5.72 18.57
N ALA A 119 -6.72 -6.60 17.59
CA ALA A 119 -6.10 -7.92 17.57
C ALA A 119 -4.58 -7.76 17.47
N LEU A 120 -3.89 -8.55 18.31
CA LEU A 120 -2.44 -8.71 18.41
C LEU A 120 -1.76 -8.69 17.03
N ILE A 121 -0.83 -7.75 16.84
CA ILE A 121 0.16 -7.79 15.76
C ILE A 121 0.91 -9.13 15.92
N PRO A 122 0.92 -10.03 14.92
CA PRO A 122 1.65 -11.29 15.04
C PRO A 122 3.13 -11.00 15.28
N ASN A 123 3.72 -11.66 16.28
CA ASN A 123 5.16 -11.67 16.49
C ASN A 123 5.81 -12.43 15.33
N PHE A 124 6.34 -11.71 14.35
CA PHE A 124 7.12 -12.30 13.27
C PHE A 124 8.58 -12.42 13.71
N THR A 125 9.05 -13.64 13.95
CA THR A 125 10.47 -13.95 14.06
C THR A 125 11.12 -13.86 12.67
N ASP A 126 12.10 -12.97 12.52
CA ASP A 126 12.86 -12.80 11.29
C ASP A 126 13.72 -14.04 11.01
N ILE A 127 13.35 -14.83 10.01
CA ILE A 127 14.31 -15.74 9.35
C ILE A 127 15.09 -14.88 8.35
N PRO A 128 16.43 -14.82 8.41
CA PRO A 128 17.23 -14.04 7.46
C PRO A 128 17.08 -14.62 6.04
N GLN A 129 16.13 -14.10 5.27
CA GLN A 129 16.09 -14.34 3.83
C GLN A 129 17.18 -13.50 3.19
N ALA A 130 18.05 -14.14 2.39
CA ALA A 130 19.02 -13.42 1.56
C ALA A 130 18.29 -12.31 0.80
N ARG A 131 18.73 -11.06 1.00
CA ARG A 131 18.00 -9.88 0.52
C ARG A 131 18.05 -9.88 -1.01
N ALA A 132 16.95 -10.27 -1.65
CA ALA A 132 16.86 -10.27 -3.10
C ALA A 132 17.25 -8.89 -3.66
N LEU A 133 18.09 -8.88 -4.69
CA LEU A 133 18.44 -7.63 -5.38
C LEU A 133 17.16 -7.02 -5.95
N ALA A 134 16.97 -5.72 -5.70
CA ALA A 134 15.78 -4.97 -6.10
C ALA A 134 16.17 -3.50 -6.35
N PRO A 135 15.43 -2.77 -7.20
CA PRO A 135 15.59 -1.32 -7.32
C PRO A 135 15.49 -0.60 -5.98
N ARG A 136 16.37 0.36 -5.75
CA ARG A 136 16.45 1.16 -4.51
C ARG A 136 16.16 2.65 -4.72
N SER A 137 16.03 3.07 -5.96
CA SER A 137 15.67 4.45 -6.32
C SER A 137 14.58 4.47 -7.38
N GLY A 138 13.91 5.63 -7.52
CA GLY A 138 12.89 5.82 -8.53
C GLY A 138 13.43 5.62 -9.95
N ASN A 139 14.70 5.96 -10.20
CA ASN A 139 15.34 5.83 -11.50
C ASN A 139 15.50 4.35 -11.87
N GLN A 140 15.98 3.56 -10.91
CA GLN A 140 16.12 2.11 -11.08
C GLN A 140 14.75 1.44 -11.25
N LEU A 141 13.74 1.82 -10.44
CA LEU A 141 12.40 1.25 -10.55
C LEU A 141 11.75 1.59 -11.89
N TYR A 142 11.86 2.84 -12.33
CA TYR A 142 11.38 3.29 -13.64
C TYR A 142 12.03 2.47 -14.76
N ARG A 143 13.35 2.29 -14.72
CA ARG A 143 14.07 1.49 -15.72
C ARG A 143 13.63 0.03 -15.70
N GLN A 144 13.50 -0.60 -14.53
CA GLN A 144 13.01 -1.98 -14.45
C GLN A 144 11.61 -2.11 -15.07
N ARG A 145 10.69 -1.20 -14.73
CA ARG A 145 9.33 -1.20 -15.26
C ARG A 145 9.30 -1.03 -16.78
N LEU A 146 10.12 -0.13 -17.31
CA LEU A 146 10.26 0.08 -18.74
C LEU A 146 10.80 -1.17 -19.46
N GLU A 147 11.82 -1.84 -18.92
CA GLU A 147 12.34 -3.07 -19.52
C GLU A 147 11.35 -4.24 -19.40
N ALA A 148 10.61 -4.34 -18.30
CA ALA A 148 9.54 -5.32 -18.15
C ALA A 148 8.48 -5.16 -19.26
N LEU A 149 8.05 -3.92 -19.49
CA LEU A 149 7.07 -3.58 -20.50
C LEU A 149 7.58 -3.87 -21.92
N ARG A 150 8.85 -3.54 -22.22
CA ARG A 150 9.49 -3.88 -23.50
C ARG A 150 9.59 -5.38 -23.74
N ALA A 151 9.81 -6.15 -22.66
CA ALA A 151 9.82 -7.60 -22.69
C ALA A 151 8.41 -8.22 -22.75
N GLY A 152 7.36 -7.42 -22.93
CA GLY A 152 6.00 -7.92 -23.09
C GLY A 152 5.30 -8.31 -21.77
N THR A 153 5.81 -7.87 -20.62
CA THR A 153 5.26 -8.25 -19.30
C THR A 153 5.05 -7.04 -18.40
N LEU A 154 4.39 -7.26 -17.25
CA LEU A 154 4.28 -6.25 -16.20
C LEU A 154 5.40 -6.42 -15.19
N TYR A 155 5.88 -5.31 -14.64
CA TYR A 155 6.88 -5.35 -13.58
C TYR A 155 6.38 -6.05 -12.30
N THR A 156 5.06 -6.12 -12.10
CA THR A 156 4.42 -6.85 -10.99
C THR A 156 4.51 -8.37 -11.15
N ARG A 157 4.97 -8.86 -12.30
CA ARG A 157 5.06 -10.29 -12.64
C ARG A 157 6.50 -10.80 -12.85
N ILE A 158 7.49 -9.94 -12.62
CA ILE A 158 8.91 -10.32 -12.72
C ILE A 158 9.53 -10.40 -11.34
N ALA A 159 10.62 -11.16 -11.22
CA ALA A 159 11.41 -11.18 -10.00
C ALA A 159 12.06 -9.81 -9.77
N SER A 160 12.31 -9.44 -8.51
CA SER A 160 12.86 -8.12 -8.18
C SER A 160 14.24 -7.85 -8.80
N ASN A 161 14.99 -8.90 -9.11
CA ASN A 161 16.31 -8.83 -9.75
C ASN A 161 16.25 -8.90 -11.29
N SER A 162 15.07 -9.08 -11.89
CA SER A 162 14.92 -9.07 -13.35
C SER A 162 15.40 -7.74 -13.93
N PHE A 163 16.13 -7.82 -15.04
CA PHE A 163 16.78 -6.69 -15.72
C PHE A 163 17.84 -5.95 -14.89
N TYR A 164 18.50 -6.63 -13.94
CA TYR A 164 19.52 -6.05 -13.05
C TYR A 164 20.56 -5.19 -13.77
N SER A 165 21.14 -5.69 -14.86
CA SER A 165 22.14 -4.95 -15.64
C SER A 165 21.60 -3.62 -16.17
N ALA A 166 20.33 -3.58 -16.59
CA ALA A 166 19.71 -2.39 -17.15
C ALA A 166 19.35 -1.35 -16.07
N TRP A 167 18.77 -1.79 -14.95
CA TRP A 167 18.33 -0.84 -13.93
C TRP A 167 19.41 -0.46 -12.93
N SER A 168 20.41 -1.31 -12.63
CA SER A 168 21.45 -1.00 -11.63
C SER A 168 22.28 0.24 -12.02
N GLN A 169 22.45 0.49 -13.31
CA GLN A 169 23.19 1.61 -13.89
C GLN A 169 22.31 2.85 -14.15
N ALA A 170 21.03 2.81 -13.79
CA ALA A 170 20.09 3.88 -14.06
C ALA A 170 20.33 5.11 -13.16
N THR A 171 20.92 6.16 -13.73
CA THR A 171 21.21 7.42 -13.01
C THR A 171 20.23 8.54 -13.36
N THR A 172 19.64 8.54 -14.56
CA THR A 172 18.72 9.60 -15.00
C THR A 172 17.41 9.57 -14.22
N LYS A 173 17.05 10.71 -13.64
CA LYS A 173 15.78 10.89 -12.93
C LYS A 173 14.63 11.11 -13.92
N PRO A 174 13.63 10.21 -13.96
CA PRO A 174 12.46 10.41 -14.81
C PRO A 174 11.60 11.59 -14.30
N SER A 175 11.10 12.39 -15.24
CA SER A 175 10.13 13.45 -14.96
C SER A 175 8.76 12.87 -14.59
N TYR A 176 7.89 13.72 -14.01
CA TYR A 176 6.50 13.34 -13.74
C TYR A 176 5.76 12.92 -15.02
N SER A 177 6.02 13.61 -16.14
CA SER A 177 5.42 13.26 -17.44
C SER A 177 5.89 11.90 -17.94
N GLN A 178 7.17 11.57 -17.74
CA GLN A 178 7.71 10.26 -18.11
C GLN A 178 7.09 9.13 -17.27
N TRP A 179 6.91 9.35 -15.96
CA TRP A 179 6.17 8.42 -15.11
C TRP A 179 4.73 8.22 -15.60
N LYS A 180 4.00 9.31 -15.88
CA LYS A 180 2.64 9.22 -16.43
C LYS A 180 2.60 8.42 -17.72
N GLN A 181 3.50 8.69 -18.66
CA GLN A 181 3.55 7.98 -19.93
C GLN A 181 3.80 6.49 -19.74
N LEU A 182 4.74 6.10 -18.87
CA LEU A 182 5.00 4.69 -18.55
C LEU A 182 3.74 4.01 -17.96
N LEU A 183 3.07 4.65 -17.01
CA LEU A 183 1.85 4.13 -16.40
C LEU A 183 0.70 3.96 -17.41
N GLU A 184 0.56 4.90 -18.35
CA GLU A 184 -0.41 4.80 -19.45
C GLU A 184 -0.09 3.64 -20.38
N LEU A 185 1.19 3.43 -20.72
CA LEU A 185 1.59 2.32 -21.60
C LEU A 185 1.35 0.96 -20.93
N GLU A 186 1.68 0.82 -19.64
CA GLU A 186 1.35 -0.40 -18.87
C GLU A 186 -0.16 -0.63 -18.80
N ALA A 187 -0.95 0.42 -18.57
CA ALA A 187 -2.40 0.31 -18.54
C ALA A 187 -3.00 -0.08 -19.91
N ARG A 188 -2.47 0.45 -21.01
CA ARG A 188 -2.87 0.05 -22.38
C ARG A 188 -2.50 -1.41 -22.65
N ALA A 189 -1.32 -1.86 -22.23
CA ALA A 189 -0.91 -3.25 -22.35
C ALA A 189 -1.86 -4.18 -21.58
N VAL A 190 -2.23 -3.81 -20.35
CA VAL A 190 -3.25 -4.54 -19.57
C VAL A 190 -4.60 -4.52 -20.26
N ALA A 191 -5.08 -3.37 -20.73
CA ALA A 191 -6.38 -3.28 -21.38
C ALA A 191 -6.51 -4.22 -22.60
N ARG A 192 -5.43 -4.35 -23.39
CA ARG A 192 -5.40 -5.27 -24.55
C ARG A 192 -5.16 -6.72 -24.16
N GLY A 193 -4.38 -6.96 -23.10
CA GLY A 193 -3.86 -8.28 -22.75
C GLY A 193 -4.50 -8.96 -21.55
N GLN A 194 -5.39 -8.29 -20.81
CA GLN A 194 -5.96 -8.82 -19.56
C GLN A 194 -6.83 -10.06 -19.78
N GLY A 195 -7.40 -10.29 -20.98
CA GLY A 195 -8.29 -11.43 -21.23
C GLY A 195 -9.41 -11.52 -20.19
N ASP A 196 -9.67 -12.72 -19.66
CA ASP A 196 -10.65 -12.94 -18.58
C ASP A 196 -10.03 -12.88 -17.18
N ASN A 197 -8.78 -12.43 -17.09
CA ASN A 197 -8.06 -12.43 -15.83
C ASN A 197 -8.58 -11.33 -14.91
N ARG A 198 -8.64 -11.67 -13.62
CA ARG A 198 -8.91 -10.67 -12.61
C ARG A 198 -7.82 -9.62 -12.59
N LEU A 199 -8.20 -8.36 -12.41
CA LEU A 199 -7.29 -7.22 -12.34
C LEU A 199 -7.56 -6.39 -11.08
N SER A 200 -6.52 -6.13 -10.32
CA SER A 200 -6.51 -5.12 -9.28
C SER A 200 -5.60 -3.95 -9.65
N VAL A 201 -6.09 -2.74 -9.38
CA VAL A 201 -5.34 -1.50 -9.64
C VAL A 201 -5.04 -0.83 -8.31
N VAL A 202 -3.79 -0.45 -8.08
CA VAL A 202 -3.40 0.39 -6.93
C VAL A 202 -3.13 1.80 -7.44
N VAL A 203 -3.82 2.80 -6.91
CA VAL A 203 -3.68 4.21 -7.27
C VAL A 203 -3.22 4.99 -6.04
N GLY A 204 -2.14 5.75 -6.16
CA GLY A 204 -1.66 6.55 -5.05
C GLY A 204 -0.34 7.25 -5.32
N ASP A 205 0.41 7.46 -4.24
CA ASP A 205 1.68 8.19 -4.23
C ASP A 205 2.90 7.25 -4.10
N SER A 206 3.96 7.70 -3.41
CA SER A 206 5.18 6.91 -3.15
C SER A 206 4.89 5.64 -2.34
N LEU A 207 3.95 5.67 -1.40
CA LEU A 207 3.59 4.50 -0.59
C LEU A 207 3.02 3.39 -1.49
N SER A 208 2.19 3.78 -2.47
CA SER A 208 1.64 2.85 -3.45
C SER A 208 2.69 2.40 -4.47
N LEU A 209 3.48 3.33 -5.02
CA LEU A 209 4.51 3.03 -6.03
C LEU A 209 5.50 1.98 -5.53
N TRP A 210 5.88 2.06 -4.26
CA TRP A 210 6.89 1.19 -3.65
C TRP A 210 6.30 -0.06 -2.97
N PHE A 211 5.01 -0.35 -3.16
CA PHE A 211 4.43 -1.59 -2.66
C PHE A 211 5.15 -2.80 -3.27
N PRO A 212 5.79 -3.68 -2.45
CA PRO A 212 6.59 -4.78 -2.99
C PRO A 212 5.75 -5.78 -3.78
N THR A 213 6.17 -6.09 -5.00
CA THR A 213 5.39 -6.93 -5.94
C THR A 213 5.15 -8.33 -5.39
N GLN A 214 6.15 -8.91 -4.71
CA GLN A 214 6.06 -10.23 -4.06
C GLN A 214 5.10 -10.27 -2.86
N ARG A 215 4.60 -9.12 -2.41
CA ARG A 215 3.62 -9.02 -1.32
C ARG A 215 2.19 -8.81 -1.83
N LEU A 216 2.00 -8.63 -3.13
CA LEU A 216 0.68 -8.49 -3.72
C LEU A 216 -0.07 -9.83 -3.65
N PRO A 217 -1.36 -9.85 -3.29
CA PRO A 217 -2.17 -11.07 -3.31
C PRO A 217 -2.10 -11.83 -4.66
N GLU A 218 -1.92 -13.15 -4.60
CA GLU A 218 -1.81 -14.00 -5.78
C GLU A 218 -3.19 -14.26 -6.46
N GLY A 219 -3.16 -14.80 -7.68
CA GLY A 219 -4.35 -15.21 -8.43
C GLY A 219 -5.04 -14.10 -9.23
N GLN A 220 -4.38 -12.95 -9.41
CA GLN A 220 -4.86 -11.83 -10.22
C GLN A 220 -3.70 -11.01 -10.79
N LEU A 221 -3.99 -10.24 -11.84
CA LEU A 221 -3.10 -9.19 -12.33
C LEU A 221 -3.12 -8.01 -11.38
N TRP A 222 -1.96 -7.37 -11.22
CA TRP A 222 -1.83 -6.13 -10.48
C TRP A 222 -1.22 -5.04 -11.35
N LEU A 223 -1.93 -3.93 -11.47
CA LEU A 223 -1.47 -2.71 -12.14
C LEU A 223 -1.25 -1.62 -11.09
N ASN A 224 -0.01 -1.19 -10.93
CA ASN A 224 0.34 -0.15 -9.96
C ASN A 224 0.42 1.21 -10.65
N GLN A 225 -0.57 2.05 -10.39
CA GLN A 225 -0.71 3.41 -10.85
C GLN A 225 -0.27 4.42 -9.77
N GLY A 226 0.75 4.10 -8.97
CA GLY A 226 1.39 5.01 -8.01
C GLY A 226 2.45 5.91 -8.64
N ILE A 227 2.57 7.17 -8.20
CA ILE A 227 3.69 8.07 -8.55
C ILE A 227 4.21 8.75 -7.28
N SER A 228 5.52 8.71 -7.02
CA SER A 228 6.10 9.39 -5.87
C SER A 228 5.76 10.88 -5.83
N GLY A 229 5.33 11.36 -4.66
CA GLY A 229 5.04 12.77 -4.42
C GLY A 229 3.67 13.23 -4.94
N ASP A 230 2.85 12.32 -5.48
CA ASP A 230 1.52 12.67 -5.98
C ASP A 230 0.63 13.23 -4.88
N THR A 231 -0.14 14.24 -5.25
CA THR A 231 -1.23 14.80 -4.45
C THR A 231 -2.57 14.28 -4.96
N THR A 232 -3.64 14.49 -4.20
CA THR A 232 -5.01 14.20 -4.67
C THR A 232 -5.33 14.91 -6.00
N SER A 233 -4.81 16.13 -6.22
CA SER A 233 -4.97 16.84 -7.50
C SER A 233 -4.20 16.19 -8.64
N GLY A 234 -2.96 15.73 -8.39
CA GLY A 234 -2.14 15.04 -9.39
C GLY A 234 -2.77 13.72 -9.85
N ILE A 235 -3.29 12.93 -8.91
CA ILE A 235 -4.01 11.69 -9.18
C ILE A 235 -5.27 11.95 -10.00
N LEU A 236 -6.08 12.94 -9.61
CA LEU A 236 -7.32 13.29 -10.32
C LEU A 236 -7.07 13.61 -11.80
N GLN A 237 -5.97 14.29 -12.12
CA GLN A 237 -5.59 14.66 -13.49
C GLN A 237 -5.13 13.49 -14.38
N ARG A 238 -4.88 12.31 -13.80
CA ARG A 238 -4.35 11.15 -14.53
C ARG A 238 -5.20 9.89 -14.42
N LEU A 239 -6.41 9.98 -13.89
CA LEU A 239 -7.31 8.83 -13.83
C LEU A 239 -7.64 8.27 -15.21
N SER A 240 -7.67 9.12 -16.24
CA SER A 240 -7.89 8.70 -17.64
C SER A 240 -6.88 7.66 -18.12
N ALA A 241 -5.67 7.64 -17.55
CA ALA A 241 -4.55 6.79 -17.97
C ALA A 241 -4.87 5.30 -18.01
N PHE A 242 -5.80 4.83 -17.16
CA PHE A 242 -6.16 3.42 -17.07
C PHE A 242 -7.64 3.13 -17.28
N THR A 243 -8.42 4.10 -17.77
CA THR A 243 -9.87 3.95 -17.99
C THR A 243 -10.26 2.84 -18.97
N GLN A 244 -9.34 2.43 -19.86
CA GLN A 244 -9.56 1.33 -20.81
C GLN A 244 -9.39 -0.07 -20.17
N THR A 245 -8.87 -0.16 -18.95
CA THR A 245 -8.73 -1.43 -18.22
C THR A 245 -10.08 -1.90 -17.67
N ARG A 246 -10.20 -3.19 -17.33
CA ARG A 246 -11.39 -3.76 -16.68
C ARG A 246 -11.05 -4.29 -15.28
N PRO A 247 -10.79 -3.40 -14.31
CA PRO A 247 -10.44 -3.83 -12.96
C PRO A 247 -11.64 -4.44 -12.24
N ASP A 248 -11.35 -5.45 -11.43
CA ASP A 248 -12.23 -6.00 -10.40
C ASP A 248 -12.26 -5.15 -9.16
N THR A 249 -11.08 -4.63 -8.79
CA THR A 249 -10.86 -3.87 -7.56
C THR A 249 -9.91 -2.71 -7.85
N ILE A 250 -10.23 -1.52 -7.35
CA ILE A 250 -9.36 -0.33 -7.41
C ILE A 250 -9.09 0.17 -6.00
N TYR A 251 -7.84 0.07 -5.57
CA TYR A 251 -7.37 0.56 -4.27
C TYR A 251 -6.84 1.99 -4.42
N VAL A 252 -7.34 2.92 -3.61
CA VAL A 252 -6.91 4.33 -3.65
C VAL A 252 -6.34 4.75 -2.30
N MET A 253 -5.11 5.24 -2.26
CA MET A 253 -4.54 5.91 -1.08
C MET A 253 -3.88 7.22 -1.51
N ALA A 254 -4.34 8.35 -0.97
CA ALA A 254 -3.81 9.66 -1.27
C ALA A 254 -4.11 10.68 -0.17
N GLY A 255 -3.32 11.75 -0.11
CA GLY A 255 -3.56 12.91 0.75
C GLY A 255 -2.37 13.30 1.62
N ILE A 256 -1.41 12.41 1.86
CA ILE A 256 -0.27 12.74 2.73
C ILE A 256 0.64 13.81 2.12
N ASN A 257 0.83 13.82 0.80
CA ASN A 257 1.59 14.88 0.13
C ASN A 257 0.82 16.20 0.06
N ASP A 258 -0.51 16.18 -0.01
CA ASP A 258 -1.33 17.38 0.13
C ASP A 258 -1.13 18.02 1.50
N LEU A 259 -1.12 17.19 2.57
CA LEU A 259 -0.83 17.63 3.93
C LEU A 259 0.57 18.22 4.06
N ARG A 260 1.59 17.55 3.49
CA ARG A 260 2.98 18.06 3.48
C ARG A 260 3.12 19.39 2.74
N ARG A 261 2.31 19.62 1.70
CA ARG A 261 2.28 20.87 0.92
C ARG A 261 1.34 21.93 1.50
N GLY A 262 0.78 21.70 2.69
CA GLY A 262 -0.09 22.66 3.36
C GLY A 262 -1.44 22.87 2.68
N HIS A 263 -1.91 21.95 1.83
CA HIS A 263 -3.22 22.05 1.21
C HIS A 263 -4.35 21.89 2.25
N SER A 264 -5.49 22.52 1.99
CA SER A 264 -6.65 22.50 2.89
C SER A 264 -7.38 21.15 2.88
N ASP A 265 -8.00 20.81 4.01
CA ASP A 265 -8.79 19.59 4.15
C ASP A 265 -9.95 19.55 3.13
N GLN A 266 -10.59 20.70 2.87
CA GLN A 266 -11.64 20.82 1.86
C GLN A 266 -11.15 20.44 0.46
N ARG A 267 -9.94 20.86 0.08
CA ARG A 267 -9.36 20.50 -1.22
C ARG A 267 -9.10 19.00 -1.31
N ILE A 268 -8.51 18.42 -0.27
CA ILE A 268 -8.21 16.98 -0.19
C ILE A 268 -9.51 16.17 -0.33
N LEU A 269 -10.53 16.49 0.47
CA LEU A 269 -11.82 15.79 0.49
C LEU A 269 -12.58 15.96 -0.84
N SER A 270 -12.58 17.16 -1.43
CA SER A 270 -13.22 17.41 -2.73
C SER A 270 -12.58 16.59 -3.84
N ASN A 271 -11.24 16.55 -3.90
CA ASN A 271 -10.54 15.76 -4.90
C ASN A 271 -10.77 14.26 -4.69
N LEU A 272 -10.72 13.75 -3.46
CA LEU A 272 -11.00 12.34 -3.18
C LEU A 272 -12.43 11.95 -3.57
N ARG A 273 -13.43 12.80 -3.27
CA ARG A 273 -14.80 12.57 -3.74
C ARG A 273 -14.87 12.50 -5.27
N GLN A 274 -14.20 13.42 -5.97
CA GLN A 274 -14.16 13.40 -7.44
C GLN A 274 -13.44 12.15 -7.98
N ILE A 275 -12.35 11.73 -7.35
CA ILE A 275 -11.65 10.49 -7.71
C ILE A 275 -12.61 9.29 -7.56
N MET A 276 -13.28 9.14 -6.41
CA MET A 276 -14.24 8.06 -6.19
C MET A 276 -15.35 8.04 -7.25
N ARG A 277 -15.95 9.21 -7.54
CA ARG A 277 -17.00 9.35 -8.55
C ARG A 277 -16.53 8.96 -9.94
N GLN A 278 -15.37 9.48 -10.37
CA GLN A 278 -14.85 9.18 -11.70
C GLN A 278 -14.49 7.71 -11.84
N LEU A 279 -13.88 7.10 -10.83
CA LEU A 279 -13.57 5.67 -10.85
C LEU A 279 -14.83 4.81 -10.91
N HIS A 280 -15.84 5.11 -10.09
CA HIS A 280 -17.12 4.40 -10.11
C HIS A 280 -17.84 4.55 -11.46
N GLN A 281 -17.81 5.75 -12.07
CA GLN A 281 -18.42 5.99 -13.38
C GLN A 281 -17.67 5.31 -14.53
N LYS A 282 -16.33 5.31 -14.50
CA LYS A 282 -15.51 4.73 -15.57
C LYS A 282 -15.35 3.22 -15.45
N HIS A 283 -15.48 2.68 -14.24
CA HIS A 283 -15.39 1.25 -13.95
C HIS A 283 -16.59 0.81 -13.10
N PRO A 284 -17.81 0.81 -13.66
CA PRO A 284 -19.04 0.53 -12.90
C PRO A 284 -19.08 -0.90 -12.30
N GLY A 285 -18.34 -1.85 -12.87
CA GLY A 285 -18.20 -3.21 -12.34
C GLY A 285 -17.08 -3.41 -11.32
N ALA A 286 -16.28 -2.37 -11.04
CA ALA A 286 -15.15 -2.44 -10.13
C ALA A 286 -15.57 -2.08 -8.70
N GLU A 287 -15.03 -2.83 -7.73
CA GLU A 287 -15.09 -2.44 -6.33
C GLU A 287 -14.01 -1.38 -6.05
N VAL A 288 -14.43 -0.15 -5.77
CA VAL A 288 -13.50 0.91 -5.38
C VAL A 288 -13.31 0.85 -3.86
N VAL A 289 -12.06 0.73 -3.43
CA VAL A 289 -11.65 0.66 -2.02
C VAL A 289 -10.74 1.84 -1.71
N VAL A 290 -11.25 2.84 -1.00
CA VAL A 290 -10.46 3.98 -0.54
C VAL A 290 -9.84 3.67 0.82
N GLN A 291 -8.53 3.86 0.91
CA GLN A 291 -7.75 3.54 2.10
C GLN A 291 -7.53 4.81 2.93
N SER A 292 -7.54 4.67 4.25
CA SER A 292 -7.17 5.76 5.16
C SER A 292 -5.79 6.33 4.82
N ILE A 293 -5.60 7.63 4.98
CA ILE A 293 -4.27 8.24 5.03
C ILE A 293 -3.54 7.63 6.24
N LEU A 294 -2.33 7.10 6.03
CA LEU A 294 -1.52 6.51 7.11
C LEU A 294 -1.04 7.58 8.11
N PRO A 295 -0.75 7.22 9.37
CA PRO A 295 -0.09 8.14 10.29
C PRO A 295 1.31 8.53 9.79
N THR A 296 1.85 9.61 10.35
CA THR A 296 3.23 10.05 10.11
C THR A 296 3.87 10.49 11.42
N ARG A 297 5.20 10.60 11.44
CA ARG A 297 5.97 11.20 12.55
C ARG A 297 6.34 12.66 12.31
N TYR A 298 5.89 13.25 11.19
CA TYR A 298 6.18 14.65 10.88
C TYR A 298 5.37 15.58 11.76
N ALA A 299 6.05 16.31 12.66
CA ALA A 299 5.41 17.20 13.64
C ALA A 299 4.51 18.27 13.02
N ALA A 300 4.81 18.71 11.78
CA ALA A 300 4.00 19.68 11.05
C ALA A 300 2.64 19.14 10.60
N ILE A 301 2.39 17.83 10.70
CA ILE A 301 1.13 17.18 10.33
C ILE A 301 0.56 16.50 11.58
N PRO A 302 -0.32 17.18 12.34
CA PRO A 302 -0.90 16.62 13.55
C PRO A 302 -1.69 15.34 13.27
N SER A 303 -1.50 14.30 14.08
CA SER A 303 -2.25 13.05 13.99
C SER A 303 -3.78 13.26 14.06
N SER A 304 -4.22 14.22 14.87
CA SER A 304 -5.63 14.61 14.97
C SER A 304 -6.22 15.10 13.64
N ARG A 305 -5.42 15.79 12.82
CA ARG A 305 -5.82 16.23 11.49
C ARG A 305 -6.00 15.05 10.54
N ILE A 306 -5.07 14.08 10.58
CA ILE A 306 -5.18 12.85 9.77
C ILE A 306 -6.42 12.05 10.18
N ARG A 307 -6.66 11.84 11.48
CA ARG A 307 -7.88 11.16 11.95
C ARG A 307 -9.15 11.88 11.51
N GLY A 308 -9.20 13.20 11.66
CA GLY A 308 -10.34 14.01 11.24
C GLY A 308 -10.59 13.93 9.73
N LEU A 309 -9.54 13.85 8.91
CA LEU A 309 -9.66 13.59 7.48
C LEU A 309 -10.15 12.17 7.20
N ASN A 310 -9.57 11.15 7.81
CA ASN A 310 -9.95 9.75 7.60
C ASN A 310 -11.42 9.49 7.93
N GLN A 311 -11.94 10.07 9.01
CA GLN A 311 -13.37 10.01 9.35
C GLN A 311 -14.26 10.61 8.24
N ARG A 312 -13.87 11.76 7.69
CA ARG A 312 -14.60 12.41 6.59
C ARG A 312 -14.45 11.66 5.27
N ILE A 313 -13.29 11.07 5.01
CA ILE A 313 -13.07 10.20 3.84
C ILE A 313 -13.98 8.97 3.92
N ALA A 314 -14.09 8.33 5.09
CA ALA A 314 -15.01 7.22 5.31
C ALA A 314 -16.47 7.61 5.06
N ALA A 315 -16.90 8.77 5.58
CA ALA A 315 -18.24 9.29 5.34
C ALA A 315 -18.50 9.59 3.84
N ILE A 316 -17.52 10.14 3.13
CA ILE A 316 -17.61 10.35 1.67
C ILE A 316 -17.67 9.01 0.94
N ALA A 317 -16.85 8.03 1.31
CA ALA A 317 -16.85 6.70 0.71
C ALA A 317 -18.24 6.06 0.81
N GLN A 318 -18.87 6.14 1.98
CA GLN A 318 -20.24 5.68 2.20
C GLN A 318 -21.25 6.41 1.29
N GLN A 319 -21.16 7.74 1.18
CA GLN A 319 -22.04 8.54 0.32
C GLN A 319 -21.89 8.20 -1.17
N GLU A 320 -20.66 7.95 -1.61
CA GLU A 320 -20.33 7.58 -3.00
C GLU A 320 -20.48 6.07 -3.26
N LYS A 321 -20.95 5.30 -2.26
CA LYS A 321 -21.17 3.84 -2.33
C LYS A 321 -19.91 3.05 -2.71
N VAL A 322 -18.78 3.48 -2.20
CA VAL A 322 -17.48 2.78 -2.32
C VAL A 322 -17.02 2.29 -0.95
N SER A 323 -16.12 1.31 -0.94
CA SER A 323 -15.60 0.75 0.30
C SER A 323 -14.54 1.66 0.93
N PHE A 324 -14.49 1.69 2.26
CA PHE A 324 -13.39 2.34 3.01
C PHE A 324 -12.61 1.30 3.79
N LEU A 325 -11.29 1.25 3.59
CA LEU A 325 -10.36 0.41 4.34
C LEU A 325 -9.61 1.28 5.34
N ASP A 326 -9.97 1.18 6.62
CA ASP A 326 -9.27 1.90 7.69
C ASP A 326 -7.98 1.18 8.06
N LEU A 327 -6.86 1.67 7.54
CA LEU A 327 -5.53 1.17 7.84
C LEU A 327 -4.91 1.86 9.06
N TYR A 328 -5.32 3.10 9.36
CA TYR A 328 -4.66 3.98 10.32
C TYR A 328 -4.33 3.28 11.66
N PRO A 329 -5.27 2.55 12.31
CA PRO A 329 -5.00 1.92 13.60
C PRO A 329 -3.90 0.84 13.57
N TYR A 330 -3.68 0.19 12.43
CA TYR A 330 -2.65 -0.85 12.29
C TYR A 330 -1.23 -0.27 12.19
N PHE A 331 -1.10 1.03 11.94
CA PHE A 331 0.18 1.71 11.75
C PHE A 331 0.56 2.64 12.89
N THR A 332 -0.34 2.91 13.84
CA THR A 332 -0.08 3.79 14.98
C THR A 332 0.68 3.10 16.11
N ASP A 333 1.56 3.84 16.78
CA ASP A 333 2.08 3.49 18.11
C ASP A 333 1.18 4.05 19.23
N THR A 334 1.60 3.87 20.49
CA THR A 334 0.89 4.37 21.68
C THR A 334 0.81 5.89 21.75
N GLN A 335 1.62 6.60 20.96
CA GLN A 335 1.58 8.06 20.82
C GLN A 335 0.72 8.50 19.64
N ASP A 336 0.01 7.56 18.98
CA ASP A 336 -0.86 7.85 17.85
C ASP A 336 -0.08 8.48 16.67
N THR A 337 1.20 8.10 16.54
CA THR A 337 2.09 8.44 15.42
C THR A 337 2.48 7.18 14.66
N LEU A 338 3.07 7.31 13.48
CA LEU A 338 3.53 6.13 12.73
C LEU A 338 4.55 5.35 13.57
N ASN A 339 4.23 4.08 13.83
CA ASN A 339 5.07 3.19 14.63
C ASN A 339 6.48 3.11 14.03
N ARG A 340 7.49 3.44 14.83
CA ARG A 340 8.91 3.46 14.40
C ARG A 340 9.36 2.11 13.83
N ALA A 341 8.81 1.00 14.32
CA ALA A 341 9.13 -0.33 13.82
C ALA A 341 8.59 -0.61 12.41
N LEU A 342 7.70 0.22 11.88
CA LEU A 342 7.04 0.05 10.57
C LEU A 342 7.52 1.04 9.51
N THR A 343 8.40 1.99 9.87
CA THR A 343 8.84 3.08 8.97
C THR A 343 10.36 3.15 8.83
N THR A 344 10.82 3.74 7.72
CA THR A 344 12.24 4.07 7.51
C THR A 344 12.59 5.50 7.93
N ASP A 345 11.67 6.44 7.77
CA ASP A 345 11.93 7.88 7.89
C ASP A 345 10.80 8.67 8.60
N GLY A 346 9.81 7.97 9.15
CA GLY A 346 8.62 8.57 9.77
C GLY A 346 7.47 8.84 8.80
N LEU A 347 7.61 8.48 7.52
CA LEU A 347 6.57 8.60 6.49
C LEU A 347 6.45 7.31 5.66
N HIS A 348 7.55 6.83 5.09
CA HIS A 348 7.60 5.66 4.23
C HIS A 348 7.72 4.38 5.05
N LEU A 349 7.11 3.32 4.53
CA LEU A 349 7.09 2.02 5.20
C LEU A 349 8.40 1.27 4.98
N ASN A 350 8.85 0.58 6.01
CA ASN A 350 9.90 -0.43 5.91
C ASN A 350 9.27 -1.80 5.51
N PRO A 351 10.07 -2.86 5.33
CA PRO A 351 9.53 -4.18 4.95
C PRO A 351 8.47 -4.76 5.90
N ARG A 352 8.52 -4.44 7.20
CA ARG A 352 7.50 -4.85 8.19
C ARG A 352 6.22 -4.02 8.04
N GLY A 353 6.33 -2.71 7.79
CA GLY A 353 5.18 -1.87 7.46
C GLY A 353 4.42 -2.36 6.24
N TYR A 354 5.11 -2.74 5.16
CA TYR A 354 4.46 -3.33 3.99
C TYR A 354 3.87 -4.72 4.26
N GLN A 355 4.39 -5.48 5.23
CA GLN A 355 3.78 -6.73 5.64
C GLN A 355 2.45 -6.52 6.35
N VAL A 356 2.33 -5.50 7.21
CA VAL A 356 1.05 -5.10 7.81
C VAL A 356 0.05 -4.73 6.73
N TRP A 357 0.46 -3.91 5.74
CA TRP A 357 -0.42 -3.54 4.62
C TRP A 357 -0.84 -4.76 3.78
N GLN A 358 0.10 -5.67 3.50
CA GLN A 358 -0.18 -6.91 2.78
C GLN A 358 -1.30 -7.73 3.44
N VAL A 359 -1.23 -7.92 4.76
CA VAL A 359 -2.25 -8.69 5.51
C VAL A 359 -3.63 -8.03 5.37
N ALA A 360 -3.70 -6.71 5.50
CA ALA A 360 -4.95 -5.97 5.32
C ALA A 360 -5.52 -6.10 3.89
N LEU A 361 -4.67 -6.05 2.86
CA LEU A 361 -5.08 -6.26 1.47
C LEU A 361 -5.56 -7.71 1.23
N GLN A 362 -4.87 -8.70 1.78
CA GLN A 362 -5.27 -10.12 1.66
C GLN A 362 -6.62 -10.41 2.31
N GLN A 363 -6.87 -9.82 3.48
CA GLN A 363 -8.17 -9.90 4.15
C GLN A 363 -9.27 -9.24 3.32
N THR A 364 -9.00 -8.04 2.79
CA THR A 364 -9.94 -7.31 1.93
C THR A 364 -10.27 -8.10 0.67
N GLU A 365 -9.27 -8.62 -0.04
CA GLU A 365 -9.50 -9.45 -1.24
C GLU A 365 -10.32 -10.70 -0.94
N SER A 366 -10.06 -11.37 0.20
CA SER A 366 -10.84 -12.53 0.63
C SER A 366 -12.31 -12.16 0.89
N GLN A 367 -12.57 -11.04 1.56
CA GLN A 367 -13.93 -10.55 1.81
C GLN A 367 -14.65 -10.19 0.50
N LEU A 368 -13.98 -9.49 -0.41
CA LEU A 368 -14.55 -9.13 -1.71
C LEU A 368 -14.87 -10.36 -2.56
N LYS A 369 -14.01 -11.40 -2.54
CA LYS A 369 -14.28 -12.68 -3.20
C LYS A 369 -15.54 -13.35 -2.65
N ILE A 370 -15.68 -13.41 -1.32
CA ILE A 370 -16.88 -13.98 -0.66
C ILE A 370 -18.13 -13.19 -1.05
N ALA A 371 -18.10 -11.86 -0.96
CA ALA A 371 -19.24 -11.00 -1.31
C ALA A 371 -19.65 -11.14 -2.78
N ARG A 372 -18.68 -11.31 -3.68
CA ARG A 372 -18.96 -11.57 -5.10
C ARG A 372 -19.62 -12.93 -5.30
N TYR A 373 -19.10 -13.98 -4.67
CA TYR A 373 -19.68 -15.32 -4.76
C TYR A 373 -21.13 -15.33 -4.25
N GLN A 374 -21.41 -14.64 -3.15
CA GLN A 374 -22.76 -14.48 -2.61
C GLN A 374 -23.70 -13.74 -3.57
N ARG A 375 -23.25 -12.68 -4.23
CA ARG A 375 -24.05 -11.96 -5.25
C ARG A 375 -24.38 -12.84 -6.45
N LEU A 376 -23.40 -13.58 -6.97
CA LEU A 376 -23.59 -14.47 -8.13
C LEU A 376 -24.55 -15.62 -7.81
N THR A 377 -24.41 -16.22 -6.63
CA THR A 377 -25.30 -17.30 -6.19
C THR A 377 -26.73 -16.81 -5.94
N ALA A 378 -26.90 -15.65 -5.29
CA ALA A 378 -28.22 -15.05 -5.10
C ALA A 378 -28.93 -14.76 -6.42
N ALA A 379 -28.22 -14.20 -7.40
CA ALA A 379 -28.76 -13.90 -8.72
C ALA A 379 -29.14 -15.15 -9.53
N ALA A 380 -28.32 -16.21 -9.43
CA ALA A 380 -28.63 -17.50 -10.04
C ALA A 380 -29.91 -18.12 -9.45
N VAL A 381 -30.12 -17.97 -8.14
CA VAL A 381 -31.32 -18.46 -7.45
C VAL A 381 -32.56 -17.62 -7.79
N SER A 382 -32.43 -16.31 -7.95
CA SER A 382 -33.56 -15.40 -8.23
C SER A 382 -33.94 -15.30 -9.71
N GLY A 383 -33.20 -15.96 -10.63
CA GLY A 383 -33.45 -15.90 -12.07
C GLY A 383 -33.21 -14.51 -12.69
N THR A 384 -32.64 -13.57 -11.94
CA THR A 384 -32.29 -12.23 -12.41
C THR A 384 -30.84 -12.20 -12.87
N ALA A 385 -30.61 -11.86 -14.15
CA ALA A 385 -29.26 -11.66 -14.65
C ALA A 385 -28.56 -10.53 -13.87
N VAL A 386 -27.36 -10.80 -13.33
CA VAL A 386 -26.49 -9.77 -12.76
C VAL A 386 -26.05 -8.86 -13.90
N ARG A 387 -26.45 -7.58 -13.84
CA ARG A 387 -25.99 -6.53 -14.77
C ARG A 387 -24.73 -5.87 -14.25
#